data_AF-H3ZKJ9-F1
#
_entry.id   AF-H3ZKJ9-F1
#
_cell.length_a   1.000
_cell.length_b   1.000
_cell.length_c   1.000
_cell.angle_alpha   90.00
_cell.angle_beta   90.00
_cell.angle_gamma   90.00
#
_symmetry.space_group_name_H-M   'P 1'
#
loop_
_entity.id
_entity.type
_entity.pdbx_description
1 polymer ?
#
loop_
_entity_poly.entity_id
_entity_poly.type
_entity_poly.pdbx_seq_one_letter_code
_entity_poly.pdbx_strand_id
1 'polypeptide(L)'
;MKKNLYFILIALLLVSAFSIYSWWQCKEKEKRMLVEMYTKFELNRWELESMGETFEHLLQNNASDEVIQLYARNYRDNVFVAKNTFIILASKEEKFWKLYVAMGDLFDFLNNVSKRKDVEENLETLKQFDSLFKELNKYRDPFDIPDELAEKAFNLSKQLKW
;
A
#
# COMPACT_ATOMS: atom_id res chain seq x y z
N MET A 1 46.69 13.53 -35.49
CA MET A 1 45.58 14.20 -34.77
C MET A 1 44.21 13.56 -35.02
N LYS A 2 43.71 13.45 -36.26
CA LYS A 2 42.35 12.89 -36.53
C LYS A 2 42.13 11.47 -35.98
N LYS A 3 43.08 10.54 -36.14
CA LYS A 3 42.96 9.15 -35.63
C LYS A 3 42.84 9.08 -34.10
N ASN A 4 43.57 9.94 -33.37
CA ASN A 4 43.48 10.02 -31.91
C ASN A 4 42.13 10.61 -31.47
N LEU A 5 41.58 11.57 -32.22
CA LEU A 5 40.24 12.11 -31.97
C LEU A 5 39.16 11.04 -32.16
N TYR A 6 39.25 10.22 -33.21
CA TYR A 6 38.34 9.10 -33.44
C TYR A 6 38.42 8.07 -32.30
N PHE A 7 39.63 7.73 -31.85
CA PHE A 7 39.81 6.81 -30.73
C PHE A 7 39.18 7.35 -29.43
N ILE A 8 39.37 8.64 -29.14
CA ILE A 8 38.76 9.30 -27.98
C ILE A 8 37.23 9.29 -28.09
N LEU A 9 36.67 9.58 -29.26
CA LEU A 9 35.22 9.55 -29.48
C LEU A 9 34.64 8.15 -29.27
N ILE A 10 35.30 7.11 -29.78
CA ILE A 10 34.87 5.71 -29.59
C ILE A 10 34.94 5.34 -28.10
N ALA A 11 36.03 5.72 -27.40
CA ALA A 11 36.16 5.45 -25.98
C ALA A 11 35.05 6.15 -25.16
N LEU A 12 34.73 7.40 -25.48
CA LEU A 12 33.63 8.14 -24.83
C LEU A 12 32.27 7.50 -25.08
N LEU A 13 32.01 7.02 -26.30
CA LEU A 13 30.77 6.30 -26.63
C LEU A 13 30.65 4.98 -25.87
N LEU A 14 31.75 4.25 -25.69
CA LEU A 14 31.75 3.01 -24.91
C LEU A 14 31.50 3.30 -23.42
N VAL A 15 32.14 4.34 -22.86
CA VAL A 15 31.92 4.75 -21.47
C VAL A 15 30.48 5.22 -21.26
N SER A 16 29.92 5.99 -22.19
CA SER A 16 28.53 6.45 -22.08
C SER A 16 27.53 5.30 -22.19
N ALA A 17 27.72 4.39 -23.15
CA ALA A 17 26.89 3.19 -23.28
C ALA A 17 26.96 2.31 -22.02
N PHE A 18 28.17 2.09 -21.48
CA PHE A 18 28.35 1.33 -20.24
C PHE A 18 27.69 2.01 -19.03
N SER A 19 27.78 3.34 -18.94
CA SER A 19 27.17 4.13 -17.87
C SER A 19 25.65 4.06 -17.92
N ILE A 20 25.07 4.21 -19.12
CA ILE A 20 23.62 4.10 -19.35
C ILE A 20 23.13 2.69 -18.99
N TYR A 21 23.84 1.65 -19.43
CA TYR A 21 23.50 0.27 -19.11
C TYR A 21 23.57 -0.02 -17.60
N SER A 22 24.63 0.44 -16.94
CA SER A 22 24.81 0.25 -15.50
C SER A 22 23.73 0.97 -14.70
N TRP A 23 23.35 2.18 -15.12
CA TRP A 23 22.25 2.93 -14.53
C TRP A 23 20.90 2.21 -14.70
N TRP A 24 20.62 1.70 -15.91
CA TRP A 24 19.39 0.94 -16.18
C TRP A 24 19.30 -0.33 -15.32
N GLN A 25 20.40 -1.09 -15.21
CA GLN A 25 20.48 -2.27 -14.33
C GLN A 25 20.21 -1.92 -12.86
N CYS A 26 20.72 -0.78 -12.39
CA CYS A 26 20.47 -0.31 -11.03
C CYS A 26 18.97 -0.03 -10.80
N LYS A 27 18.33 0.70 -11.73
CA LYS A 27 16.88 0.97 -11.67
C LYS A 27 16.04 -0.30 -11.71
N GLU A 28 16.38 -1.26 -12.56
CA GLU A 28 15.67 -2.55 -12.64
C GLU A 28 15.83 -3.39 -11.36
N LYS A 29 17.01 -3.35 -10.75
CA LYS A 29 17.23 -4.02 -9.46
C LYS A 29 16.42 -3.36 -8.34
N GLU A 30 16.40 -2.03 -8.30
CA GLU A 30 15.58 -1.28 -7.35
C GLU A 30 14.09 -1.57 -7.53
N LYS A 31 13.57 -1.50 -8.76
CA LYS A 31 12.17 -1.80 -9.06
C LYS A 31 11.80 -3.20 -8.56
N ARG A 32 12.61 -4.23 -8.87
CA ARG A 32 12.36 -5.59 -8.39
C ARG A 32 12.34 -5.70 -6.88
N MET A 33 13.26 -5.05 -6.17
CA MET A 33 13.27 -5.06 -4.70
C MET A 33 11.98 -4.44 -4.11
N LEU A 34 11.47 -3.38 -4.73
CA LEU A 34 10.21 -2.74 -4.30
C LEU A 34 8.99 -3.62 -4.59
N VAL A 35 8.96 -4.30 -5.74
CA VAL A 35 7.92 -5.28 -6.07
C VAL A 35 7.96 -6.45 -5.09
N GLU A 36 9.14 -7.02 -4.83
CA GLU A 36 9.31 -8.11 -3.87
C GLU A 36 8.83 -7.70 -2.48
N MET A 37 9.17 -6.48 -2.04
CA MET A 37 8.66 -5.94 -0.79
C MET A 37 7.13 -5.81 -0.79
N TYR A 38 6.55 -5.31 -1.87
CA TYR A 38 5.11 -5.22 -2.05
C TYR A 38 4.41 -6.59 -2.03
N THR A 39 5.06 -7.64 -2.52
CA THR A 39 4.49 -9.00 -2.45
C THR A 39 4.53 -9.58 -1.04
N LYS A 40 5.47 -9.16 -0.18
CA LYS A 40 5.57 -9.68 1.20
C LYS A 40 4.35 -9.38 2.08
N PHE A 41 3.55 -8.36 1.75
CA PHE A 41 2.31 -8.08 2.48
C PHE A 41 1.05 -8.64 1.82
N GLU A 42 1.17 -9.49 0.79
CA GLU A 42 0.03 -10.12 0.11
C GLU A 42 -0.95 -10.79 1.09
N LEU A 43 -0.45 -11.57 2.04
CA LEU A 43 -1.27 -12.20 3.08
C LEU A 43 -2.06 -11.16 3.91
N ASN A 44 -1.42 -10.04 4.26
CA ASN A 44 -2.06 -8.99 5.06
C ASN A 44 -3.18 -8.31 4.25
N ARG A 45 -3.00 -8.15 2.93
CA ARG A 45 -4.08 -7.61 2.08
C ARG A 45 -5.26 -8.56 1.96
N TRP A 46 -5.02 -9.87 1.93
CA TRP A 46 -6.11 -10.86 1.90
C TRP A 46 -6.92 -10.81 3.20
N GLU A 47 -6.26 -10.75 4.35
CA GLU A 47 -6.96 -10.59 5.64
C GLU A 47 -7.81 -9.31 5.69
N LEU A 48 -7.32 -8.22 5.10
CA LEU A 48 -8.02 -6.92 5.09
C LEU A 48 -9.19 -6.85 4.10
N GLU A 49 -9.35 -7.82 3.20
CA GLU A 49 -10.38 -7.78 2.17
C GLU A 49 -11.78 -8.12 2.69
N SER A 50 -11.88 -8.63 3.92
CA SER A 50 -13.15 -9.00 4.57
C SER A 50 -13.29 -8.39 5.97
N MET A 51 -12.59 -7.30 6.25
CA MET A 51 -12.60 -6.64 7.56
C MET A 51 -13.99 -6.11 7.93
N GLY A 52 -14.60 -5.32 7.04
CA GLY A 52 -15.94 -4.75 7.21
C GLY A 52 -17.01 -5.84 7.31
N GLU A 53 -16.97 -6.84 6.43
CA GLU A 53 -17.85 -8.02 6.49
C GLU A 53 -17.70 -8.80 7.81
N THR A 54 -16.47 -8.95 8.32
CA THR A 54 -16.23 -9.61 9.61
C THR A 54 -16.81 -8.80 10.76
N PHE A 55 -16.61 -7.48 10.76
CA PHE A 55 -17.22 -6.61 11.77
C PHE A 55 -18.75 -6.63 11.69
N GLU A 56 -19.33 -6.62 10.49
CA GLU A 56 -20.78 -6.79 10.30
C GLU A 56 -21.28 -8.08 10.95
N HIS A 57 -20.59 -9.19 10.72
CA HIS A 57 -20.92 -10.47 11.33
C HIS A 57 -20.85 -10.42 12.88
N LEU A 58 -19.79 -9.82 13.44
CA LEU A 58 -19.63 -9.68 14.89
C LEU A 58 -20.76 -8.83 15.49
N LEU A 59 -21.14 -7.73 14.84
CA LEU A 59 -22.23 -6.86 15.27
C LEU A 59 -23.59 -7.57 15.24
N GLN A 60 -23.88 -8.31 14.17
CA GLN A 60 -25.12 -9.08 14.03
C GLN A 60 -25.27 -10.18 15.09
N ASN A 61 -24.14 -10.73 15.56
CA ASN A 61 -24.11 -11.79 16.58
C ASN A 61 -23.91 -11.27 18.01
N ASN A 62 -24.07 -9.96 18.23
CA ASN A 62 -23.92 -9.34 19.55
C ASN A 62 -22.57 -9.64 20.23
N ALA A 63 -21.49 -9.61 19.45
CA ALA A 63 -20.14 -9.71 20.00
C ALA A 63 -19.91 -8.65 21.08
N SER A 64 -19.16 -9.01 22.12
CA SER A 64 -18.81 -8.09 23.20
C SER A 64 -17.78 -7.05 22.74
N ASP A 65 -17.66 -5.95 23.48
CA ASP A 65 -16.65 -4.92 23.20
C ASP A 65 -15.23 -5.51 23.21
N GLU A 66 -14.94 -6.49 24.06
CA GLU A 66 -13.64 -7.17 24.09
C GLU A 66 -13.35 -7.94 22.80
N VAL A 67 -14.35 -8.61 22.22
CA VAL A 67 -14.21 -9.32 20.95
C VAL A 67 -13.99 -8.33 19.80
N ILE A 68 -14.76 -7.23 19.79
CA ILE A 68 -14.58 -6.16 18.79
C ILE A 68 -13.15 -5.59 18.86
N GLN A 69 -12.66 -5.27 20.06
CA GLN A 69 -11.29 -4.79 20.25
C GLN A 69 -10.23 -5.79 19.80
N LEU A 70 -10.44 -7.09 20.03
CA LEU A 70 -9.52 -8.13 19.60
C LEU A 70 -9.38 -8.13 18.07
N TYR A 71 -10.50 -8.10 17.35
CA TYR A 71 -10.49 -8.05 15.88
C TYR A 71 -9.93 -6.72 15.36
N ALA A 72 -10.26 -5.60 16.00
CA ALA A 72 -9.69 -4.30 15.63
C ALA A 72 -8.17 -4.28 15.76
N ARG A 73 -7.60 -4.88 16.81
CA ARG A 73 -6.14 -5.01 16.97
C ARG A 73 -5.53 -5.93 15.90
N ASN A 74 -6.19 -7.05 15.58
CA ASN A 74 -5.70 -7.95 14.54
C ASN A 74 -5.65 -7.24 13.17
N TYR A 75 -6.72 -6.53 12.79
CA TYR A 75 -6.74 -5.77 11.55
C TYR A 75 -5.76 -4.59 11.58
N ARG A 76 -5.63 -3.89 12.71
CA ARG A 76 -4.67 -2.80 12.89
C ARG A 76 -3.25 -3.27 12.55
N ASP A 77 -2.85 -4.43 13.02
CA ASP A 77 -1.50 -4.95 12.79
C ASP A 77 -1.28 -5.28 11.30
N ASN A 78 -2.30 -5.79 10.60
CA ASN A 78 -2.25 -5.99 9.15
C ASN A 78 -2.18 -4.64 8.38
N VAL A 79 -2.96 -3.64 8.80
CA VAL A 79 -2.93 -2.29 8.20
C VAL A 79 -1.56 -1.62 8.44
N PHE A 80 -0.93 -1.85 9.59
CA PHE A 80 0.42 -1.34 9.87
C PHE A 80 1.44 -1.86 8.86
N VAL A 81 1.36 -3.13 8.46
CA VAL A 81 2.22 -3.70 7.43
C VAL A 81 1.95 -3.05 6.07
N ALA A 82 0.68 -2.85 5.69
CA ALA A 82 0.31 -2.15 4.45
C ALA A 82 0.84 -0.71 4.44
N LYS A 83 0.64 0.04 5.52
CA LYS A 83 1.15 1.40 5.74
C LYS A 83 2.67 1.47 5.52
N ASN A 84 3.42 0.58 6.19
CA ASN A 84 4.88 0.53 6.07
C ASN A 84 5.36 0.17 4.66
N THR A 85 4.56 -0.59 3.91
CA THR A 85 4.89 -0.89 2.53
C THR A 85 4.71 0.34 1.64
N PHE A 86 3.61 1.07 1.81
CA PHE A 86 3.34 2.25 0.99
C PHE A 86 4.25 3.44 1.29
N ILE A 87 4.71 3.63 2.54
CA ILE A 87 5.69 4.71 2.82
C ILE A 87 7.03 4.49 2.12
N ILE A 88 7.47 3.24 1.97
CA ILE A 88 8.70 2.93 1.24
C ILE A 88 8.53 3.22 -0.26
N LEU A 89 7.34 2.96 -0.80
CA LEU A 89 6.97 3.28 -2.17
C LEU A 89 6.69 4.78 -2.40
N ALA A 90 6.36 5.55 -1.37
CA ALA A 90 5.96 6.96 -1.47
C ALA A 90 7.01 7.88 -2.11
N SER A 91 8.29 7.49 -2.08
CA SER A 91 9.36 8.23 -2.78
C SER A 91 9.32 8.11 -4.31
N LYS A 92 8.48 7.22 -4.86
CA LYS A 92 8.44 6.90 -6.29
C LYS A 92 7.34 7.62 -7.03
N GLU A 93 6.11 7.58 -6.51
CA GLU A 93 4.92 8.15 -7.12
C GLU A 93 3.95 8.66 -6.06
N GLU A 94 3.24 9.75 -6.35
CA GLU A 94 2.32 10.40 -5.40
C GLU A 94 1.20 9.47 -4.92
N LYS A 95 0.73 8.56 -5.78
CA LYS A 95 -0.31 7.57 -5.44
C LYS A 95 0.05 6.73 -4.22
N PHE A 96 1.32 6.42 -4.03
CA PHE A 96 1.77 5.64 -2.87
C PHE A 96 1.76 6.48 -1.59
N TRP A 97 1.98 7.79 -1.67
CA TRP A 97 1.79 8.68 -0.53
C TRP A 97 0.32 8.73 -0.10
N LYS A 98 -0.61 8.84 -1.06
CA LYS A 98 -2.06 8.81 -0.79
C LYS A 98 -2.49 7.50 -0.11
N LEU A 99 -2.00 6.37 -0.59
CA LEU A 99 -2.23 5.06 0.02
C LEU A 99 -1.62 4.98 1.44
N TYR A 100 -0.40 5.49 1.62
CA TYR A 100 0.23 5.56 2.95
C TYR A 100 -0.62 6.36 3.95
N VAL A 101 -1.11 7.53 3.56
CA VAL A 101 -1.98 8.34 4.43
C VAL A 101 -3.28 7.60 4.73
N ALA A 102 -3.93 7.02 3.71
CA ALA A 102 -5.16 6.26 3.90
C ALA A 102 -4.99 5.08 4.89
N MET A 103 -3.89 4.34 4.77
CA MET A 103 -3.57 3.26 5.72
C MET A 103 -3.20 3.81 7.10
N GLY A 104 -2.60 4.99 7.18
CA GLY A 104 -2.32 5.70 8.43
C GLY A 104 -3.60 6.00 9.20
N ASP A 105 -4.56 6.64 8.55
CA ASP A 105 -5.86 6.96 9.11
C ASP A 105 -6.63 5.70 9.52
N LEU A 106 -6.65 4.65 8.67
CA LEU A 106 -7.31 3.39 9.01
C LEU A 106 -6.64 2.70 10.22
N PHE A 107 -5.30 2.72 10.29
CA PHE A 107 -4.55 2.18 11.43
C PHE A 107 -4.91 2.92 12.72
N ASP A 108 -4.91 4.25 12.67
CA ASP A 108 -5.19 5.09 13.82
C ASP A 108 -6.66 4.90 14.26
N PHE A 109 -7.62 4.75 13.34
CA PHE A 109 -9.00 4.41 13.68
C PHE A 109 -9.08 3.06 14.41
N LEU A 110 -8.54 1.99 13.81
CA LEU A 110 -8.57 0.64 14.39
C LEU A 110 -7.86 0.56 15.74
N ASN A 111 -6.83 1.38 15.96
CA ASN A 111 -6.13 1.47 17.23
C ASN A 111 -6.98 2.14 18.34
N ASN A 112 -7.92 3.00 17.96
CA ASN A 112 -8.81 3.71 18.89
C ASN A 112 -10.18 3.04 19.08
N VAL A 113 -10.51 2.01 18.29
CA VAL A 113 -11.73 1.22 18.49
C VAL A 113 -11.72 0.63 19.91
N SER A 114 -12.69 1.05 20.71
CA SER A 114 -12.83 0.67 22.11
C SER A 114 -14.18 0.02 22.40
N LYS A 115 -15.21 0.36 21.60
CA LYS A 115 -16.58 -0.09 21.79
C LYS A 115 -17.19 -0.52 20.48
N ARG A 116 -18.20 -1.37 20.58
CA ARG A 116 -19.06 -1.79 19.48
C ARG A 116 -19.57 -0.62 18.64
N LYS A 117 -19.98 0.47 19.31
CA LYS A 117 -20.52 1.67 18.68
C LYS A 117 -19.53 2.33 17.70
N ASP A 118 -18.23 2.29 17.99
CA ASP A 118 -17.19 2.89 17.14
C ASP A 118 -17.14 2.21 15.76
N VAL A 119 -17.35 0.89 15.75
CA VAL A 119 -17.44 0.08 14.53
C VAL A 119 -18.79 0.27 13.85
N GLU A 120 -19.90 0.30 14.59
CA GLU A 120 -21.24 0.53 14.03
C GLU A 120 -21.33 1.84 13.24
N GLU A 121 -20.75 2.92 13.77
CA GLU A 121 -20.79 4.24 13.13
C GLU A 121 -19.95 4.34 11.84
N ASN A 122 -19.03 3.39 11.65
CA ASN A 122 -18.06 3.31 10.56
C ASN A 122 -18.24 2.09 9.65
N LEU A 123 -19.23 1.23 9.91
CA LEU A 123 -19.34 -0.09 9.28
C LEU A 123 -19.36 -0.01 7.74
N GLU A 124 -20.11 0.94 7.20
CA GLU A 124 -20.20 1.13 5.75
C GLU A 124 -18.85 1.56 5.15
N THR A 125 -18.12 2.45 5.82
CA THR A 125 -16.77 2.86 5.44
C THR A 125 -15.80 1.67 5.45
N LEU A 126 -15.90 0.80 6.47
CA LEU A 126 -15.07 -0.41 6.56
C LEU A 126 -15.38 -1.41 5.44
N LYS A 127 -16.64 -1.58 5.04
CA LYS A 127 -17.03 -2.41 3.88
C LYS A 127 -16.57 -1.81 2.55
N GLN A 128 -16.44 -0.50 2.46
CA GLN A 128 -15.81 0.13 1.29
C GLN A 128 -14.30 -0.12 1.27
N PHE A 129 -13.64 -0.23 2.44
CA PHE A 129 -12.25 -0.68 2.53
C PHE A 129 -12.09 -2.13 2.09
N ASP A 130 -13.01 -3.03 2.40
CA ASP A 130 -13.01 -4.40 1.87
C ASP A 130 -12.92 -4.40 0.35
N SER A 131 -13.80 -3.61 -0.29
CA SER A 131 -13.81 -3.46 -1.76
C SER A 131 -12.51 -2.85 -2.29
N LEU A 132 -11.89 -1.92 -1.55
CA LEU A 132 -10.60 -1.34 -1.90
C LEU A 132 -9.49 -2.39 -1.86
N PHE A 133 -9.41 -3.19 -0.80
CA PHE A 133 -8.39 -4.23 -0.67
C PHE A 133 -8.58 -5.37 -1.68
N LYS A 134 -9.82 -5.78 -1.97
CA LYS A 134 -10.14 -6.71 -3.06
C LYS A 134 -9.63 -6.19 -4.42
N GLU A 135 -9.77 -4.89 -4.68
CA GLU A 135 -9.25 -4.28 -5.90
C GLU A 135 -7.72 -4.23 -5.90
N LEU A 136 -7.09 -3.82 -4.79
CA LEU A 136 -5.63 -3.80 -4.64
C LEU A 136 -5.01 -5.19 -4.83
N ASN A 137 -5.70 -6.27 -4.43
CA ASN A 137 -5.25 -7.65 -4.59
C ASN A 137 -5.08 -8.10 -6.05
N LYS A 138 -5.67 -7.38 -7.01
CA LYS A 138 -5.50 -7.67 -8.45
C LYS A 138 -4.12 -7.26 -8.97
N TYR A 139 -3.42 -6.37 -8.28
CA TYR A 139 -2.14 -5.81 -8.71
C TYR A 139 -1.00 -6.53 -8.00
N ARG A 140 -0.17 -7.25 -8.75
CA ARG A 140 1.07 -7.85 -8.23
C ARG A 140 2.25 -6.88 -8.24
N ASP A 141 2.33 -6.05 -9.28
CA ASP A 141 3.27 -4.94 -9.36
C ASP A 141 2.59 -3.69 -8.76
N PRO A 142 3.11 -3.06 -7.68
CA PRO A 142 2.54 -1.83 -7.13
C PRO A 142 2.47 -0.69 -8.14
N PHE A 143 3.38 -0.66 -9.12
CA PHE A 143 3.44 0.40 -10.11
C PHE A 143 2.26 0.33 -11.10
N ASP A 144 1.58 -0.80 -11.21
CA ASP A 144 0.36 -0.97 -12.02
C ASP A 144 -0.90 -0.47 -11.30
N ILE A 145 -0.82 -0.10 -10.01
CA ILE A 145 -1.96 0.46 -9.27
C ILE A 145 -2.36 1.79 -9.91
N PRO A 146 -3.65 1.97 -10.29
CA PRO A 146 -4.12 3.21 -10.88
C PRO A 146 -4.21 4.35 -9.85
N ASP A 147 -3.96 5.57 -10.29
CA ASP A 147 -4.01 6.77 -9.44
C ASP A 147 -5.40 6.97 -8.82
N GLU A 148 -6.46 6.62 -9.56
CA GLU A 148 -7.84 6.73 -9.11
C GLU A 148 -8.13 5.83 -7.91
N LEU A 149 -7.47 4.66 -7.82
CA LEU A 149 -7.63 3.76 -6.68
C LEU A 149 -6.97 4.32 -5.42
N ALA A 150 -5.80 4.95 -5.58
CA ALA A 150 -5.13 5.64 -4.49
C ALA A 150 -5.91 6.87 -4.01
N GLU A 151 -6.49 7.63 -4.93
CA GLU A 151 -7.37 8.76 -4.61
C GLU A 151 -8.65 8.29 -3.90
N LYS A 152 -9.24 7.18 -4.36
CA LYS A 152 -10.39 6.56 -3.68
C LYS A 152 -10.03 6.16 -2.25
N ALA A 153 -8.89 5.53 -2.03
CA ALA A 153 -8.43 5.14 -0.70
C ALA A 153 -8.28 6.35 0.24
N PHE A 154 -7.64 7.41 -0.26
CA PHE A 154 -7.42 8.64 0.49
C PHE A 154 -8.71 9.40 0.84
N ASN A 155 -9.69 9.41 -0.07
CA ASN A 155 -10.98 10.02 0.22
C ASN A 155 -11.83 9.16 1.15
N LEU A 156 -11.71 7.83 1.04
CA LEU A 156 -12.38 6.90 1.92
C LEU A 156 -11.88 7.03 3.37
N SER A 157 -10.57 7.18 3.57
CA SER A 157 -10.00 7.30 4.92
C SER A 157 -10.51 8.52 5.69
N LYS A 158 -10.78 9.62 4.98
CA LYS A 158 -11.38 10.84 5.55
C LYS A 158 -12.83 10.68 6.01
N GLN A 159 -13.50 9.61 5.61
CA GLN A 159 -14.88 9.32 6.03
C GLN A 159 -14.93 8.58 7.36
N LEU A 160 -13.79 8.07 7.86
CA LEU A 160 -13.70 7.47 9.17
C LEU A 160 -14.02 8.51 10.25
N LYS A 161 -14.91 8.14 11.17
CA LYS A 161 -15.30 8.92 12.34
C LYS A 161 -14.45 8.49 13.53
N TRP A 162 -14.00 9.50 14.28
CA TRP A 162 -13.06 9.41 15.39
C TRP A 162 -13.73 9.77 16.71
#